data_AF-A0A7C7ET22-F1
#
_entry.id   AF-A0A7C7ET22-F1
#
_cell.length_a   1.000
_cell.length_b   1.000
_cell.length_c   1.000
_cell.angle_alpha   90.00
_cell.angle_beta   90.00
_cell.angle_gamma   90.00
#
_symmetry.space_group_name_H-M   'P 1'
#
loop_
_entity.id
_entity.type
_entity.pdbx_description
1 polymer ?
#
loop_
_entity_poly.entity_id
_entity_poly.type
_entity_poly.pdbx_seq_one_letter_code
_entity_poly.pdbx_strand_id
1 'polypeptide(L)'
;ADCSGDPVTAIPKGITENVTLYARFDDNFVIEYDKGIAAGIAELPDNAPRAYNGGDLPLPIPACADVSIGEGAETITYIFEGWYLEPDFSGEAITAITAALAGGNITLYAKWDVEIPIFYDFGEINPAFINNPNHATMLISEKPYELQAVTVAGYQFNGWYAYEDFSGPKITSIDYSFPVGIVTLYAKCEAIDYQLSYDYGAAAGSIELPAELPALYNADMFPVALPELPDYIAGEGEDAIRYSFAGWYLNPAFDGEAITAIDDTLSFGDHTLYAKWEAVEEYTLTYDFGELEGVDNPNPATVSIHELPLALRPATLEGYEFVGWYLTADFSDEAVTTIPGGLVTDLTLYGKFTAEPEE
;
A
#
# COMPACT_ATOMS: atom_id res chain seq x y z
N ALA A 1 -35.14 -37.22 68.70
CA ALA A 1 -33.88 -36.67 69.24
C ALA A 1 -33.45 -35.60 68.26
N ASP A 2 -33.23 -34.39 68.74
CA ASP A 2 -32.88 -33.20 67.94
C ASP A 2 -31.38 -33.12 67.59
N CYS A 3 -30.58 -34.10 68.05
CA CYS A 3 -29.14 -34.24 67.77
C CYS A 3 -28.35 -32.94 67.99
N SER A 4 -28.75 -32.13 68.98
CA SER A 4 -28.23 -30.79 69.27
C SER A 4 -27.02 -30.77 70.21
N GLY A 5 -26.55 -31.94 70.68
CA GLY A 5 -25.38 -32.08 71.55
C GLY A 5 -24.06 -32.23 70.79
N ASP A 6 -22.95 -32.03 71.49
CA ASP A 6 -21.60 -32.19 70.95
C ASP A 6 -21.36 -33.64 70.44
N PRO A 7 -20.56 -33.82 69.36
CA PRO A 7 -20.25 -35.13 68.83
C PRO A 7 -19.56 -36.01 69.89
N VAL A 8 -20.08 -37.21 70.10
CA VAL A 8 -19.48 -38.20 71.00
C VAL A 8 -18.25 -38.81 70.31
N THR A 9 -17.05 -38.43 70.77
CA THR A 9 -15.77 -38.89 70.20
C THR A 9 -15.23 -40.17 70.85
N ALA A 10 -15.78 -40.58 71.99
CA ALA A 10 -15.49 -41.84 72.66
C ALA A 10 -16.62 -42.23 73.62
N ILE A 11 -16.84 -43.53 73.81
CA ILE A 11 -17.77 -44.03 74.85
C ILE A 11 -16.99 -44.10 76.18
N PRO A 12 -17.43 -43.41 77.25
CA PRO A 12 -16.77 -43.47 78.55
C PRO A 12 -16.67 -44.88 79.12
N LYS A 13 -15.52 -45.21 79.72
CA LYS A 13 -15.27 -46.53 80.31
C LYS A 13 -16.16 -46.76 81.53
N GLY A 14 -16.89 -47.88 81.55
CA GLY A 14 -17.71 -48.30 82.69
C GLY A 14 -19.23 -48.22 82.49
N ILE A 15 -19.70 -47.91 81.28
CA ILE A 15 -21.14 -47.97 80.96
C ILE A 15 -21.57 -49.44 80.82
N THR A 16 -22.54 -49.86 81.64
CA THR A 16 -23.12 -51.21 81.65
C THR A 16 -24.54 -51.27 81.08
N GLU A 17 -25.08 -50.14 80.63
CA GLU A 17 -26.42 -50.00 80.06
C GLU A 17 -26.33 -49.85 78.53
N ASN A 18 -27.42 -50.16 77.81
CA ASN A 18 -27.46 -49.99 76.36
C ASN A 18 -27.38 -48.51 76.00
N VAL A 19 -26.39 -48.13 75.18
CA VAL A 19 -26.24 -46.76 74.66
C VAL A 19 -26.76 -46.71 73.23
N THR A 20 -27.72 -45.82 72.97
CA THR A 20 -28.17 -45.48 71.62
C THR A 20 -27.44 -44.23 71.16
N LEU A 21 -26.63 -44.36 70.12
CA LEU A 21 -25.98 -43.22 69.45
C LEU A 21 -26.84 -42.80 68.26
N TYR A 22 -27.00 -41.49 68.08
CA TYR A 22 -27.66 -40.90 66.92
C TYR A 22 -26.58 -40.30 66.02
N ALA A 23 -26.57 -40.69 64.75
CA ALA A 23 -25.77 -40.01 63.74
C ALA A 23 -26.50 -38.75 63.28
N ARG A 24 -25.79 -37.62 63.22
CA ARG A 24 -26.22 -36.45 62.46
C ARG A 24 -25.52 -36.53 61.11
N PHE A 25 -26.31 -36.68 60.06
CA PHE A 25 -25.83 -36.50 58.70
C PHE A 25 -26.08 -35.03 58.37
N ASP A 26 -25.03 -34.26 58.14
CA ASP A 26 -25.21 -32.99 57.44
C ASP A 26 -25.42 -33.34 55.97
N ASP A 27 -26.49 -32.81 55.37
CA ASP A 27 -26.74 -32.96 53.94
C ASP A 27 -25.62 -32.22 53.20
N ASN A 28 -24.57 -32.95 52.84
CA ASN A 28 -23.46 -32.41 52.07
C ASN A 28 -23.83 -32.49 50.59
N PHE A 29 -24.20 -31.34 50.04
CA PHE A 29 -24.64 -31.21 48.66
C PHE A 29 -23.44 -31.00 47.74
N VAL A 30 -23.48 -31.60 46.56
CA VAL A 30 -22.42 -31.51 45.55
C VAL A 30 -22.58 -30.22 44.74
N ILE A 31 -21.44 -29.59 44.43
CA ILE A 31 -21.35 -28.48 43.48
C ILE A 31 -20.62 -29.00 42.24
N GLU A 32 -21.33 -29.02 41.12
CA GLU A 32 -20.79 -29.38 39.82
C GLU A 32 -20.55 -28.12 38.98
N TYR A 33 -19.47 -28.12 38.22
CA TYR A 33 -19.09 -27.01 37.35
C TYR A 33 -19.07 -27.50 35.91
N ASP A 34 -20.04 -27.04 35.12
CA ASP A 34 -20.05 -27.25 33.69
C ASP A 34 -19.31 -26.08 33.01
N LYS A 35 -18.14 -26.37 32.46
CA LYS A 35 -17.29 -25.37 31.78
C LYS A 35 -17.74 -25.07 30.35
N GLY A 36 -18.78 -25.74 29.84
CA GLY A 36 -19.34 -25.49 28.53
C GLY A 36 -18.31 -25.60 27.40
N ILE A 37 -18.28 -24.61 26.51
CA ILE A 37 -17.40 -24.57 25.34
C ILE A 37 -15.89 -24.55 25.69
N ALA A 38 -15.54 -24.20 26.91
CA ALA A 38 -14.15 -24.21 27.40
C ALA A 38 -13.81 -25.50 28.16
N ALA A 39 -14.64 -26.54 28.09
CA ALA A 39 -14.34 -27.82 28.69
C ALA A 39 -13.06 -28.43 28.11
N GLY A 40 -12.13 -28.80 28.99
CA GLY A 40 -10.82 -29.35 28.62
C GLY A 40 -9.72 -28.32 28.36
N ILE A 41 -10.06 -27.02 28.26
CA ILE A 41 -9.08 -25.93 28.12
C ILE A 41 -9.06 -24.99 29.34
N ALA A 42 -10.22 -24.65 29.90
CA ALA A 42 -10.29 -23.84 31.11
C ALA A 42 -10.06 -24.69 32.36
N GLU A 43 -9.28 -24.17 33.30
CA GLU A 43 -9.06 -24.78 34.61
C GLU A 43 -9.87 -24.06 35.68
N LEU A 44 -10.44 -24.84 36.61
CA LEU A 44 -11.03 -24.27 37.82
C LEU A 44 -9.91 -23.93 38.79
N PRO A 45 -10.00 -22.81 39.52
CA PRO A 45 -9.08 -22.54 40.62
C PRO A 45 -9.04 -23.69 41.63
N ASP A 46 -7.85 -24.00 42.16
CA ASP A 46 -7.64 -25.12 43.11
C ASP A 46 -8.55 -25.05 44.34
N ASN A 47 -8.98 -23.84 44.72
CA ASN A 47 -9.85 -23.58 45.86
C ASN A 47 -11.34 -23.54 45.52
N ALA A 48 -11.76 -23.90 44.31
CA ALA A 48 -13.16 -23.93 43.93
C ALA A 48 -13.93 -24.96 44.78
N PRO A 49 -15.01 -24.55 45.48
CA PRO A 49 -15.76 -25.44 46.36
C PRO A 49 -16.51 -26.52 45.58
N ARG A 50 -16.33 -27.79 45.96
CA ARG A 50 -17.00 -28.94 45.30
C ARG A 50 -18.19 -29.50 46.08
N ALA A 51 -18.40 -28.99 47.28
CA ALA A 51 -19.54 -29.37 48.11
C ALA A 51 -19.85 -28.25 49.12
N TYR A 52 -21.07 -28.24 49.64
CA TYR A 52 -21.48 -27.34 50.71
C TYR A 52 -22.45 -28.01 51.68
N ASN A 53 -22.41 -27.57 52.93
CA ASN A 53 -23.45 -27.84 53.91
C ASN A 53 -24.31 -26.58 54.04
N GLY A 54 -25.62 -26.73 54.20
CA GLY A 54 -26.55 -25.58 54.32
C GLY A 54 -26.22 -24.58 55.44
N GLY A 55 -25.35 -24.94 56.39
CA GLY A 55 -24.85 -24.08 57.46
C GLY A 55 -23.65 -23.19 57.12
N ASP A 56 -22.91 -23.48 56.04
CA ASP A 56 -21.64 -22.82 55.67
C ASP A 56 -21.83 -21.72 54.61
N LEU A 57 -23.02 -21.11 54.56
CA LEU A 57 -23.42 -20.13 53.54
C LEU A 57 -23.30 -18.69 54.06
N PRO A 58 -22.95 -17.71 53.21
CA PRO A 58 -22.74 -17.83 51.76
C PRO A 58 -21.35 -18.40 51.41
N LEU A 59 -21.30 -19.26 50.39
CA LEU A 59 -20.08 -19.88 49.91
C LEU A 59 -19.64 -19.21 48.59
N PRO A 60 -18.54 -18.44 48.56
CA PRO A 60 -18.06 -17.76 47.36
C PRO A 60 -17.67 -18.74 46.26
N ILE A 61 -17.99 -18.39 45.01
CA ILE A 61 -17.59 -19.13 43.81
C ILE A 61 -16.51 -18.32 43.08
N PRO A 62 -15.31 -18.88 42.85
CA PRO A 62 -14.27 -18.17 42.14
C PRO A 62 -14.56 -18.12 40.63
N ALA A 63 -14.11 -17.05 39.98
CA ALA A 63 -14.14 -16.94 38.52
C ALA A 63 -13.13 -17.90 37.88
N CYS A 64 -13.42 -18.36 36.66
CA CYS A 64 -12.40 -18.96 35.80
C CYS A 64 -11.48 -17.87 35.26
N ALA A 65 -10.23 -18.23 34.96
CA ALA A 65 -9.34 -17.37 34.18
C ALA A 65 -9.71 -17.43 32.70
N ASP A 66 -9.48 -16.32 31.99
CA ASP A 66 -9.53 -16.31 30.53
C ASP A 66 -8.49 -17.26 29.95
N VAL A 67 -8.81 -17.85 28.81
CA VAL A 67 -7.97 -18.88 28.17
C VAL A 67 -7.69 -18.47 26.74
N SER A 68 -6.41 -18.32 26.40
CA SER A 68 -5.98 -18.09 25.02
C SER A 68 -5.37 -19.35 24.43
N ILE A 69 -5.78 -19.69 23.20
CA ILE A 69 -5.25 -20.82 22.43
C ILE A 69 -4.66 -20.29 21.11
N GLY A 70 -3.56 -20.90 20.65
CA GLY A 70 -2.83 -20.44 19.46
C GLY A 70 -1.63 -19.55 19.81
N GLU A 71 -0.99 -19.00 18.78
CA GLU A 71 0.20 -18.15 18.92
C GLU A 71 0.08 -16.91 18.02
N GLY A 72 0.59 -15.77 18.51
CA GLY A 72 0.66 -14.55 17.72
C GLY A 72 -0.71 -14.06 17.25
N ALA A 73 -0.82 -13.71 15.96
CA ALA A 73 -2.03 -13.15 15.37
C ALA A 73 -3.18 -14.16 15.23
N GLU A 74 -2.90 -15.46 15.36
CA GLU A 74 -3.90 -16.54 15.26
C GLU A 74 -4.50 -16.91 16.62
N THR A 75 -4.21 -16.14 17.67
CA THR A 75 -4.67 -16.41 19.02
C THR A 75 -6.19 -16.21 19.13
N ILE A 76 -6.88 -17.21 19.68
CA ILE A 76 -8.30 -17.16 20.05
C ILE A 76 -8.39 -17.07 21.57
N THR A 77 -9.18 -16.14 22.09
CA THR A 77 -9.31 -15.91 23.54
C THR A 77 -10.73 -16.20 24.01
N TYR A 78 -10.87 -17.12 24.96
CA TYR A 78 -12.11 -17.41 25.67
C TYR A 78 -12.16 -16.55 26.92
N ILE A 79 -13.17 -15.67 27.00
CA ILE A 79 -13.35 -14.68 28.06
C ILE A 79 -14.45 -15.17 28.99
N PHE A 80 -14.13 -15.31 30.27
CA PHE A 80 -15.08 -15.81 31.26
C PHE A 80 -16.08 -14.72 31.68
N GLU A 81 -17.36 -14.93 31.38
CA GLU A 81 -18.42 -13.95 31.66
C GLU A 81 -19.13 -14.20 33.00
N GLY A 82 -19.07 -15.42 33.53
CA GLY A 82 -19.65 -15.75 34.84
C GLY A 82 -20.26 -17.15 34.93
N TRP A 83 -20.72 -17.48 36.14
CA TRP A 83 -21.45 -18.72 36.44
C TRP A 83 -22.96 -18.49 36.49
N TYR A 84 -23.73 -19.40 35.92
CA TYR A 84 -25.20 -19.34 35.88
C TYR A 84 -25.80 -20.65 36.39
N LEU A 85 -27.03 -20.60 36.90
CA LEU A 85 -27.76 -21.80 37.34
C LEU A 85 -28.44 -22.54 36.20
N GLU A 86 -28.85 -21.79 35.18
CA GLU A 86 -29.53 -22.34 34.02
C GLU A 86 -28.56 -22.51 32.84
N PRO A 87 -28.61 -23.63 32.11
CA PRO A 87 -27.72 -23.90 30.98
C PRO A 87 -27.95 -22.99 29.77
N ASP A 88 -29.07 -22.27 29.71
CA ASP A 88 -29.36 -21.23 28.71
C ASP A 88 -28.84 -19.84 29.11
N PHE A 89 -28.17 -19.75 30.26
CA PHE A 89 -27.65 -18.53 30.86
C PHE A 89 -28.72 -17.47 31.15
N SER A 90 -29.98 -17.88 31.35
CA SER A 90 -31.03 -17.01 31.84
C SER A 90 -30.79 -16.62 33.31
N GLY A 91 -31.24 -15.42 33.69
CA GLY A 91 -31.03 -14.87 35.03
C GLY A 91 -29.72 -14.09 35.20
N GLU A 92 -29.34 -13.84 36.45
CA GLU A 92 -28.12 -13.13 36.81
C GLU A 92 -26.96 -14.09 37.09
N ALA A 93 -25.73 -13.64 36.84
CA ALA A 93 -24.54 -14.41 37.19
C ALA A 93 -24.43 -14.58 38.71
N ILE A 94 -24.09 -15.78 39.14
CA ILE A 94 -23.94 -16.15 40.55
C ILE A 94 -22.47 -16.06 40.96
N THR A 95 -22.21 -15.34 42.06
CA THR A 95 -20.87 -15.18 42.65
C THR A 95 -20.70 -15.92 43.97
N ALA A 96 -21.79 -16.42 44.56
CA ALA A 96 -21.79 -17.23 45.77
C ALA A 96 -23.05 -18.10 45.87
N ILE A 97 -22.92 -19.28 46.45
CA ILE A 97 -24.08 -20.09 46.88
C ILE A 97 -24.61 -19.47 48.18
N THR A 98 -25.92 -19.23 48.26
CA THR A 98 -26.57 -18.61 49.42
C THR A 98 -27.61 -19.54 50.02
N ALA A 99 -28.08 -19.23 51.25
CA ALA A 99 -29.15 -19.98 51.90
C ALA A 99 -30.44 -20.07 51.07
N ALA A 100 -30.69 -19.08 50.20
CA ALA A 100 -31.84 -19.09 49.30
C ALA A 100 -31.69 -20.10 48.13
N LEU A 101 -30.46 -20.44 47.76
CA LEU A 101 -30.14 -21.39 46.68
C LEU A 101 -29.89 -22.81 47.20
N ALA A 102 -29.70 -22.96 48.51
CA ALA A 102 -29.31 -24.21 49.16
C ALA A 102 -30.47 -25.20 49.31
N GLY A 103 -30.86 -25.81 48.19
CA GLY A 103 -31.97 -26.78 48.11
C GLY A 103 -31.58 -28.18 47.62
N GLY A 104 -30.28 -28.47 47.47
CA GLY A 104 -29.83 -29.71 46.83
C GLY A 104 -28.45 -29.58 46.17
N ASN A 105 -28.05 -30.61 45.42
CA ASN A 105 -26.90 -30.50 44.52
C ASN A 105 -27.14 -29.36 43.51
N ILE A 106 -26.08 -28.61 43.19
CA ILE A 106 -26.14 -27.47 42.27
C ILE A 106 -25.16 -27.74 41.12
N THR A 107 -25.60 -27.48 39.90
CA THR A 107 -24.72 -27.38 38.73
C THR A 107 -24.61 -25.91 38.34
N LEU A 108 -23.38 -25.43 38.20
CA LEU A 108 -23.06 -24.08 37.75
C LEU A 108 -22.54 -24.15 36.31
N TYR A 109 -23.15 -23.39 35.42
CA TYR A 109 -22.82 -23.33 34.00
C TYR A 109 -21.97 -22.09 33.71
N ALA A 110 -20.76 -22.30 33.19
CA ALA A 110 -19.87 -21.22 32.79
C ALA A 110 -20.33 -20.59 31.47
N LYS A 111 -20.56 -19.28 31.47
CA LYS A 111 -20.73 -18.50 30.26
C LYS A 111 -19.38 -17.97 29.80
N TRP A 112 -19.14 -18.08 28.50
CA TRP A 112 -17.93 -17.58 27.85
C TRP A 112 -18.32 -16.72 26.67
N ASP A 113 -17.60 -15.62 26.48
CA ASP A 113 -17.48 -14.98 25.17
C ASP A 113 -16.17 -15.43 24.52
N VAL A 114 -16.05 -15.29 23.20
CA VAL A 114 -14.84 -15.70 22.48
C VAL A 114 -14.41 -14.59 21.54
N GLU A 115 -13.18 -14.13 21.70
CA GLU A 115 -12.51 -13.22 20.78
C GLU A 115 -11.76 -14.04 19.71
N ILE A 116 -12.06 -13.78 18.43
CA ILE A 116 -11.43 -14.43 17.28
C ILE A 116 -10.71 -13.43 16.39
N PRO A 117 -9.59 -13.81 15.75
CA PRO A 117 -8.91 -12.98 14.77
C PRO A 117 -9.62 -13.02 13.40
N ILE A 118 -9.59 -11.88 12.72
CA ILE A 118 -10.06 -11.69 11.34
C ILE A 118 -8.88 -11.23 10.49
N PHE A 119 -8.56 -12.02 9.48
CA PHE A 119 -7.53 -11.71 8.49
C PHE A 119 -8.17 -11.16 7.23
N TYR A 120 -7.61 -10.06 6.73
CA TYR A 120 -8.03 -9.42 5.49
C TYR A 120 -6.89 -9.53 4.48
N ASP A 121 -7.14 -10.23 3.39
CA ASP A 121 -6.21 -10.41 2.28
C ASP A 121 -6.54 -9.40 1.16
N PHE A 122 -5.54 -8.63 0.74
CA PHE A 122 -5.65 -7.62 -0.31
C PHE A 122 -4.84 -7.99 -1.57
N GLY A 123 -4.33 -9.22 -1.66
CA GLY A 123 -3.43 -9.65 -2.72
C GLY A 123 -2.10 -8.89 -2.70
N GLU A 124 -1.62 -8.53 -3.89
CA GLU A 124 -0.33 -7.84 -4.10
C GLU A 124 -0.44 -6.30 -4.07
N ILE A 125 -1.59 -5.74 -3.66
CA ILE A 125 -1.79 -4.30 -3.59
C ILE A 125 -0.81 -3.68 -2.58
N ASN A 126 -0.17 -2.58 -2.97
CA ASN A 126 0.74 -1.83 -2.09
C ASN A 126 0.01 -1.45 -0.77
N PRO A 127 0.50 -1.89 0.41
CA PRO A 127 -0.11 -1.57 1.70
C PRO A 127 -0.30 -0.07 1.96
N ALA A 128 0.52 0.80 1.36
CA ALA A 128 0.40 2.24 1.49
C ALA A 128 -0.93 2.80 0.90
N PHE A 129 -1.58 2.06 0.00
CA PHE A 129 -2.86 2.45 -0.60
C PHE A 129 -4.08 2.02 0.20
N ILE A 130 -3.91 1.12 1.17
CA ILE A 130 -5.01 0.43 1.83
C ILE A 130 -5.38 1.15 3.13
N ASN A 131 -6.65 1.51 3.25
CA ASN A 131 -7.27 1.96 4.50
C ASN A 131 -8.45 1.05 4.83
N ASN A 132 -8.22 0.06 5.69
CA ASN A 132 -9.23 -0.88 6.16
C ASN A 132 -9.83 -0.42 7.50
N PRO A 133 -11.12 -0.04 7.53
CA PRO A 133 -11.78 0.40 8.77
C PRO A 133 -12.23 -0.76 9.67
N ASN A 134 -12.17 -2.00 9.20
CA ASN A 134 -12.63 -3.17 9.96
C ASN A 134 -11.62 -3.59 11.04
N HIS A 135 -12.11 -4.13 12.14
CA HIS A 135 -11.29 -4.60 13.25
C HIS A 135 -10.59 -5.93 12.89
N ALA A 136 -9.38 -6.12 13.38
CA ALA A 136 -8.64 -7.37 13.19
C ALA A 136 -9.08 -8.49 14.15
N THR A 137 -9.98 -8.20 15.10
CA THR A 137 -10.59 -9.17 16.01
C THR A 137 -12.08 -8.86 16.21
N MET A 138 -12.82 -9.85 16.70
CA MET A 138 -14.25 -9.78 16.99
C MET A 138 -14.56 -10.62 18.23
N LEU A 139 -15.52 -10.17 19.05
CA LEU A 139 -16.22 -11.04 20.00
C LEU A 139 -17.42 -11.73 19.36
N ILE A 140 -17.64 -13.02 19.64
CA ILE A 140 -18.83 -13.75 19.12
C ILE A 140 -20.13 -13.04 19.53
N SER A 141 -20.17 -12.40 20.70
CA SER A 141 -21.33 -11.62 21.16
C SER A 141 -21.67 -10.41 20.29
N GLU A 142 -20.75 -9.91 19.45
CA GLU A 142 -20.96 -8.77 18.54
C GLU A 142 -21.71 -9.16 17.25
N LYS A 143 -22.07 -10.44 17.08
CA LYS A 143 -22.67 -10.93 15.83
C LYS A 143 -24.13 -10.42 15.60
N PRO A 144 -24.52 -10.17 14.33
CA PRO A 144 -23.65 -10.16 13.15
C PRO A 144 -22.75 -8.91 13.14
N TYR A 145 -21.47 -9.09 12.87
CA TYR A 145 -20.56 -7.96 12.67
C TYR A 145 -20.62 -7.54 11.22
N GLU A 146 -21.14 -6.34 10.99
CA GLU A 146 -21.25 -5.76 9.66
C GLU A 146 -19.88 -5.29 9.17
N LEU A 147 -19.47 -5.81 8.01
CA LEU A 147 -18.22 -5.43 7.35
C LEU A 147 -18.41 -4.10 6.62
N GLN A 148 -17.45 -3.22 6.84
CA GLN A 148 -17.33 -1.96 6.14
C GLN A 148 -16.50 -2.12 4.86
N ALA A 149 -16.75 -1.25 3.89
CA ALA A 149 -15.94 -1.17 2.68
C ALA A 149 -14.53 -0.64 3.02
N VAL A 150 -13.50 -1.29 2.46
CA VAL A 150 -12.13 -0.76 2.45
C VAL A 150 -12.04 0.39 1.43
N THR A 151 -11.19 1.37 1.71
CA THR A 151 -10.74 2.33 0.69
C THR A 151 -9.35 1.94 0.22
N VAL A 152 -9.17 1.76 -1.09
CA VAL A 152 -7.87 1.46 -1.70
C VAL A 152 -7.59 2.49 -2.79
N ALA A 153 -6.56 3.31 -2.62
CA ALA A 153 -6.21 4.36 -3.59
C ALA A 153 -5.86 3.74 -4.96
N GLY A 154 -6.49 4.21 -6.04
CA GLY A 154 -6.29 3.68 -7.39
C GLY A 154 -7.14 2.44 -7.76
N TYR A 155 -7.95 1.93 -6.83
CA TYR A 155 -8.76 0.72 -7.06
C TYR A 155 -10.23 0.93 -6.68
N GLN A 156 -11.12 0.26 -7.40
CA GLN A 156 -12.53 0.09 -7.04
C GLN A 156 -12.70 -1.14 -6.17
N PHE A 157 -13.13 -0.95 -4.92
CA PHE A 157 -13.49 -2.05 -4.04
C PHE A 157 -14.84 -2.67 -4.45
N ASN A 158 -14.83 -3.95 -4.79
CA ASN A 158 -15.97 -4.71 -5.23
C ASN A 158 -16.59 -5.60 -4.16
N GLY A 159 -15.96 -5.78 -3.00
CA GLY A 159 -16.52 -6.53 -1.87
C GLY A 159 -15.56 -7.53 -1.24
N TRP A 160 -15.96 -8.08 -0.11
CA TRP A 160 -15.26 -9.15 0.59
C TRP A 160 -15.75 -10.52 0.13
N TYR A 161 -14.86 -11.50 0.06
CA TYR A 161 -15.16 -12.88 -0.34
C TYR A 161 -14.48 -13.87 0.60
N ALA A 162 -15.04 -15.07 0.74
CA ALA A 162 -14.49 -16.13 1.58
C ALA A 162 -13.33 -16.90 0.91
N TYR A 163 -13.17 -16.75 -0.40
CA TYR A 163 -12.18 -17.46 -1.21
C TYR A 163 -11.38 -16.50 -2.08
N GLU A 164 -10.10 -16.81 -2.27
CA GLU A 164 -9.14 -16.03 -3.06
C GLU A 164 -9.55 -15.89 -4.53
N ASP A 165 -10.21 -16.90 -5.10
CA ASP A 165 -10.72 -16.87 -6.48
C ASP A 165 -12.00 -16.02 -6.64
N PHE A 166 -12.44 -15.37 -5.56
CA PHE A 166 -13.67 -14.57 -5.47
C PHE A 166 -14.93 -15.34 -5.87
N SER A 167 -14.91 -16.67 -5.72
CA SER A 167 -16.10 -17.50 -5.92
C SER A 167 -17.11 -17.29 -4.79
N GLY A 168 -18.38 -17.53 -5.09
CA GLY A 168 -19.47 -17.41 -4.11
C GLY A 168 -19.99 -15.98 -3.92
N PRO A 169 -20.85 -15.77 -2.92
CA PRO A 169 -21.46 -14.47 -2.65
C PRO A 169 -20.49 -13.52 -1.95
N LYS A 170 -20.75 -12.22 -2.10
CA LYS A 170 -20.09 -11.19 -1.29
C LYS A 170 -20.43 -11.40 0.19
N ILE A 171 -19.41 -11.29 1.05
CA ILE A 171 -19.57 -11.30 2.49
C ILE A 171 -19.79 -9.86 2.96
N THR A 172 -20.95 -9.60 3.54
CA THR A 172 -21.31 -8.28 4.10
C THR A 172 -21.28 -8.25 5.62
N SER A 173 -21.36 -9.42 6.25
CA SER A 173 -21.23 -9.56 7.69
C SER A 173 -20.70 -10.92 8.08
N ILE A 174 -20.13 -10.97 9.28
CA ILE A 174 -19.63 -12.18 9.92
C ILE A 174 -20.68 -12.59 10.96
N ASP A 175 -21.42 -13.67 10.69
CA ASP A 175 -22.49 -14.20 11.56
C ASP A 175 -22.23 -15.67 11.92
N TYR A 176 -21.06 -15.94 12.49
CA TYR A 176 -20.67 -17.30 12.88
C TYR A 176 -21.28 -17.71 14.22
N SER A 177 -21.47 -19.02 14.35
CA SER A 177 -21.75 -19.68 15.62
C SER A 177 -20.68 -20.74 15.87
N PHE A 178 -20.46 -21.07 17.14
CA PHE A 178 -19.46 -22.05 17.56
C PHE A 178 -19.67 -23.42 16.87
N PRO A 179 -18.59 -24.18 16.53
CA PRO A 179 -17.17 -23.91 16.77
C PRO A 179 -16.62 -22.81 15.86
N VAL A 180 -15.88 -21.88 16.45
CA VAL A 180 -15.22 -20.79 15.71
C VAL A 180 -13.80 -21.18 15.35
N GLY A 181 -13.41 -20.81 14.13
CA GLY A 181 -12.03 -20.82 13.67
C GLY A 181 -11.63 -19.41 13.22
N ILE A 182 -10.38 -19.29 12.82
CA ILE A 182 -9.85 -18.07 12.19
C ILE A 182 -10.69 -17.72 10.96
N VAL A 183 -11.05 -16.45 10.81
CA VAL A 183 -11.77 -15.95 9.64
C VAL A 183 -10.79 -15.24 8.71
N THR A 184 -10.72 -15.66 7.45
CA THR A 184 -9.97 -14.96 6.39
C THR A 184 -10.94 -14.46 5.33
N LEU A 185 -10.81 -13.18 4.97
CA LEU A 185 -11.62 -12.52 3.95
C LEU A 185 -10.72 -11.91 2.88
N TYR A 186 -11.07 -12.13 1.63
CA TYR A 186 -10.35 -11.64 0.46
C TYR A 186 -11.05 -10.41 -0.10
N ALA A 187 -10.34 -9.28 -0.19
CA ALA A 187 -10.84 -8.07 -0.81
C ALA A 187 -10.76 -8.20 -2.34
N LYS A 188 -11.90 -8.10 -3.02
CA LYS A 188 -11.90 -7.94 -4.48
C LYS A 188 -11.75 -6.46 -4.81
N CYS A 189 -10.60 -6.08 -5.36
CA CYS A 189 -10.29 -4.73 -5.82
C CYS A 189 -9.94 -4.78 -7.32
N GLU A 190 -10.46 -3.85 -8.11
CA GLU A 190 -10.17 -3.74 -9.54
C GLU A 190 -9.51 -2.38 -9.81
N ALA A 191 -8.35 -2.35 -10.46
CA ALA A 191 -7.64 -1.10 -10.74
C ALA A 191 -8.49 -0.17 -11.61
N ILE A 192 -8.49 1.11 -11.28
CA ILE A 192 -9.24 2.13 -12.03
C ILE A 192 -8.34 2.64 -13.15
N ASP A 193 -8.82 2.57 -14.40
CA ASP A 193 -8.15 3.17 -15.55
C ASP A 193 -8.33 4.70 -15.55
N TYR A 194 -7.22 5.40 -15.61
CA TYR A 194 -7.14 6.85 -15.72
C TYR A 194 -6.61 7.26 -17.09
N GLN A 195 -7.08 8.41 -17.59
CA GLN A 195 -6.63 8.98 -18.85
C GLN A 195 -5.30 9.70 -18.69
N LEU A 196 -4.40 9.49 -19.65
CA LEU A 196 -3.20 10.28 -19.80
C LEU A 196 -3.30 11.09 -21.09
N SER A 197 -3.34 12.41 -20.94
CA SER A 197 -3.37 13.38 -22.05
C SER A 197 -2.02 14.08 -22.16
N TYR A 198 -1.67 14.49 -23.38
CA TYR A 198 -0.40 15.13 -23.67
C TYR A 198 -0.64 16.46 -24.39
N ASP A 199 -0.11 17.53 -23.83
CA ASP A 199 -0.06 18.86 -24.42
C ASP A 199 1.37 19.13 -24.91
N TYR A 200 1.53 19.12 -26.23
CA TYR A 200 2.81 19.33 -26.90
C TYR A 200 3.16 20.82 -27.06
N GLY A 201 2.26 21.73 -26.66
CA GLY A 201 2.44 23.16 -26.80
C GLY A 201 2.70 23.57 -28.25
N ALA A 202 3.74 24.39 -28.45
CA ALA A 202 4.12 24.91 -29.76
C ALA A 202 4.60 23.82 -30.76
N ALA A 203 4.98 22.63 -30.27
CA ALA A 203 5.38 21.50 -31.11
C ALA A 203 4.18 20.74 -31.71
N ALA A 204 2.94 21.07 -31.30
CA ALA A 204 1.74 20.38 -31.77
C ALA A 204 1.62 20.45 -33.30
N GLY A 205 1.64 19.28 -33.95
CA GLY A 205 1.60 19.17 -35.42
C GLY A 205 2.96 19.33 -36.12
N SER A 206 4.01 19.69 -35.38
CA SER A 206 5.40 19.78 -35.88
C SER A 206 6.23 18.54 -35.57
N ILE A 207 5.80 17.71 -34.63
CA ILE A 207 6.44 16.44 -34.28
C ILE A 207 5.58 15.23 -34.67
N GLU A 208 6.23 14.15 -35.10
CA GLU A 208 5.61 12.84 -35.18
C GLU A 208 5.66 12.16 -33.82
N LEU A 209 4.50 11.68 -33.34
CA LEU A 209 4.39 11.07 -32.02
C LEU A 209 4.81 9.59 -32.05
N PRO A 210 5.47 9.09 -30.99
CA PRO A 210 5.69 7.66 -30.84
C PRO A 210 4.36 6.90 -30.85
N ALA A 211 4.32 5.75 -31.54
CA ALA A 211 3.10 4.93 -31.64
C ALA A 211 2.66 4.28 -30.32
N GLU A 212 3.53 4.26 -29.30
CA GLU A 212 3.34 3.54 -28.04
C GLU A 212 3.07 4.48 -26.84
N LEU A 213 2.65 5.72 -27.07
CA LEU A 213 2.28 6.63 -25.99
C LEU A 213 1.11 6.03 -25.18
N PRO A 214 1.28 5.78 -23.87
CA PRO A 214 0.18 5.26 -23.05
C PRO A 214 -0.91 6.33 -22.96
N ALA A 215 -2.11 6.00 -23.42
CA ALA A 215 -3.31 6.83 -23.29
C ALA A 215 -4.08 6.55 -21.99
N LEU A 216 -3.81 5.38 -21.40
CA LEU A 216 -4.41 4.91 -20.17
C LEU A 216 -3.32 4.43 -19.21
N TYR A 217 -3.58 4.58 -17.93
CA TYR A 217 -2.76 3.97 -16.89
C TYR A 217 -3.62 3.58 -15.68
N ASN A 218 -3.14 2.65 -14.88
CA ASN A 218 -3.73 2.30 -13.60
C ASN A 218 -2.65 1.87 -12.61
N ALA A 219 -3.05 1.61 -11.36
CA ALA A 219 -2.14 1.27 -10.27
C ALA A 219 -1.30 -0.01 -10.53
N ASP A 220 -1.83 -0.98 -11.28
CA ASP A 220 -1.14 -2.23 -11.58
C ASP A 220 -0.07 -2.08 -12.68
N MET A 221 -0.05 -0.94 -13.37
CA MET A 221 0.90 -0.65 -14.46
C MET A 221 2.16 0.08 -14.00
N PHE A 222 2.24 0.47 -12.73
CA PHE A 222 3.33 1.32 -12.26
C PHE A 222 4.69 0.60 -12.21
N PRO A 223 5.80 1.30 -12.54
CA PRO A 223 5.85 2.64 -13.13
C PRO A 223 5.57 2.63 -14.65
N VAL A 224 4.83 3.63 -15.15
CA VAL A 224 4.58 3.85 -16.58
C VAL A 224 5.59 4.86 -17.12
N ALA A 225 6.59 4.40 -17.86
CA ALA A 225 7.62 5.26 -18.44
C ALA A 225 7.04 6.23 -19.49
N LEU A 226 7.50 7.48 -19.45
CA LEU A 226 7.16 8.51 -20.43
C LEU A 226 8.23 8.59 -21.51
N PRO A 227 7.87 8.76 -22.79
CA PRO A 227 8.85 8.79 -23.86
C PRO A 227 9.56 10.15 -23.94
N GLU A 228 10.79 10.13 -24.42
CA GLU A 228 11.46 11.33 -24.94
C GLU A 228 10.88 11.68 -26.32
N LEU A 229 10.73 12.98 -26.58
CA LEU A 229 10.23 13.48 -27.85
C LEU A 229 11.37 13.97 -28.74
N PRO A 230 11.25 13.86 -30.08
CA PRO A 230 12.23 14.43 -30.99
C PRO A 230 12.15 15.95 -31.00
N ASP A 231 13.29 16.58 -31.29
CA ASP A 231 13.39 18.02 -31.51
C ASP A 231 12.54 18.47 -32.70
N TYR A 232 12.09 19.72 -32.67
CA TYR A 232 11.31 20.31 -33.77
C TYR A 232 11.89 21.66 -34.20
N ILE A 233 11.54 22.08 -35.41
CA ILE A 233 11.94 23.37 -35.97
C ILE A 233 10.70 24.24 -36.07
N ALA A 234 10.77 25.46 -35.53
CA ALA A 234 9.76 26.48 -35.70
C ALA A 234 10.25 27.56 -36.68
N GLY A 235 9.36 28.07 -37.51
CA GLY A 235 9.72 29.04 -38.55
C GLY A 235 10.31 28.40 -39.80
N GLU A 236 10.74 29.23 -40.74
CA GLU A 236 11.31 28.82 -42.03
C GLU A 236 12.41 29.82 -42.44
N GLY A 237 13.33 29.39 -43.32
CA GLY A 237 14.37 30.27 -43.84
C GLY A 237 15.23 30.87 -42.73
N GLU A 238 15.48 32.19 -42.80
CA GLU A 238 16.36 32.90 -41.84
C GLU A 238 15.77 33.04 -40.43
N ASP A 239 14.48 32.76 -40.24
CA ASP A 239 13.79 32.83 -38.95
C ASP A 239 13.64 31.45 -38.28
N ALA A 240 14.22 30.39 -38.86
CA ALA A 240 14.09 29.03 -38.33
C ALA A 240 14.86 28.84 -37.01
N ILE A 241 14.21 28.25 -36.01
CA ILE A 241 14.82 27.93 -34.71
C ILE A 241 14.53 26.47 -34.37
N ARG A 242 15.55 25.72 -33.97
CA ARG A 242 15.41 24.35 -33.45
C ARG A 242 15.14 24.38 -31.95
N TYR A 243 14.22 23.56 -31.51
CA TYR A 243 13.87 23.38 -30.10
C TYR A 243 14.08 21.94 -29.67
N SER A 244 14.78 21.73 -28.56
CA SER A 244 14.99 20.43 -27.95
C SER A 244 13.98 20.12 -26.85
N PHE A 245 13.60 18.85 -26.74
CA PHE A 245 12.69 18.39 -25.70
C PHE A 245 13.38 18.43 -24.32
N ALA A 246 12.83 19.21 -23.39
CA ALA A 246 13.37 19.40 -22.06
C ALA A 246 12.65 18.58 -20.97
N GLY A 247 11.61 17.82 -21.33
CA GLY A 247 10.92 16.90 -20.43
C GLY A 247 9.41 17.16 -20.29
N TRP A 248 8.75 16.27 -19.55
CA TRP A 248 7.32 16.32 -19.25
C TRP A 248 7.05 16.94 -17.88
N TYR A 249 6.02 17.77 -17.79
CA TYR A 249 5.59 18.42 -16.55
C TYR A 249 4.09 18.20 -16.31
N LEU A 250 3.66 18.25 -15.05
CA LEU A 250 2.25 18.10 -14.66
C LEU A 250 1.44 19.40 -14.74
N ASN A 251 2.08 20.50 -15.14
CA ASN A 251 1.44 21.81 -15.21
C ASN A 251 2.00 22.63 -16.38
N PRO A 252 1.18 23.52 -16.97
CA PRO A 252 1.59 24.34 -18.12
C PRO A 252 2.57 25.47 -17.76
N ALA A 253 2.79 25.75 -16.48
CA ALA A 253 3.80 26.72 -16.04
C ALA A 253 5.21 26.11 -15.96
N PHE A 254 5.32 24.79 -16.11
CA PHE A 254 6.56 24.02 -15.96
C PHE A 254 7.21 24.19 -14.58
N ASP A 255 6.39 24.36 -13.54
CA ASP A 255 6.85 24.41 -12.15
C ASP A 255 7.27 23.01 -11.68
N GLY A 256 8.37 22.94 -10.91
CA GLY A 256 8.91 21.69 -10.35
C GLY A 256 9.99 21.05 -11.23
N GLU A 257 10.20 19.75 -11.04
CA GLU A 257 11.11 18.95 -11.87
C GLU A 257 10.33 18.22 -12.96
N ALA A 258 10.98 17.98 -14.11
CA ALA A 258 10.43 17.15 -15.15
C ALA A 258 10.25 15.71 -14.65
N ILE A 259 9.16 15.06 -15.05
CA ILE A 259 8.88 13.67 -14.73
C ILE A 259 9.24 12.75 -15.91
N THR A 260 9.71 11.55 -15.60
CA THR A 260 10.07 10.52 -16.60
C THR A 260 9.15 9.31 -16.56
N ALA A 261 8.25 9.24 -15.58
CA ALA A 261 7.27 8.16 -15.42
C ALA A 261 6.04 8.64 -14.61
N ILE A 262 4.93 7.93 -14.77
CA ILE A 262 3.82 7.94 -13.81
C ILE A 262 4.00 6.75 -12.85
N ASP A 263 4.01 7.01 -11.54
CA ASP A 263 4.23 6.00 -10.51
C ASP A 263 3.36 6.23 -9.27
N ASP A 264 3.62 5.45 -8.21
CA ASP A 264 2.88 5.48 -6.95
C ASP A 264 3.12 6.72 -6.07
N THR A 265 4.00 7.63 -6.50
CA THR A 265 4.26 8.90 -5.81
C THR A 265 3.32 10.01 -6.26
N LEU A 266 2.67 9.84 -7.41
CA LEU A 266 1.70 10.79 -7.96
C LEU A 266 0.29 10.50 -7.45
N SER A 267 -0.54 11.55 -7.40
CA SER A 267 -1.95 11.37 -7.10
C SER A 267 -2.64 10.58 -8.22
N PHE A 268 -3.48 9.61 -7.85
CA PHE A 268 -4.35 8.92 -8.80
C PHE A 268 -5.37 9.87 -9.42
N GLY A 269 -5.61 9.74 -10.73
CA GLY A 269 -6.56 10.57 -11.47
C GLY A 269 -6.13 10.75 -12.91
N ASP A 270 -6.99 11.38 -13.71
CA ASP A 270 -6.60 11.78 -15.06
C ASP A 270 -5.50 12.85 -14.98
N HIS A 271 -4.46 12.70 -15.81
CA HIS A 271 -3.36 13.66 -15.89
C HIS A 271 -3.22 14.23 -17.30
N THR A 272 -2.83 15.50 -17.35
CA THR A 272 -2.33 16.14 -18.57
C THR A 272 -0.85 16.42 -18.39
N LEU A 273 -0.03 15.90 -19.30
CA LEU A 273 1.40 16.09 -19.35
C LEU A 273 1.75 17.19 -20.35
N TYR A 274 2.57 18.14 -19.93
CA TYR A 274 2.98 19.29 -20.72
C TYR A 274 4.43 19.14 -21.15
N ALA A 275 4.66 19.11 -22.46
CA ALA A 275 6.00 19.04 -23.03
C ALA A 275 6.68 20.41 -22.91
N LYS A 276 7.84 20.46 -22.26
CA LYS A 276 8.69 21.65 -22.25
C LYS A 276 9.71 21.56 -23.39
N TRP A 277 9.91 22.69 -24.04
CA TRP A 277 10.84 22.84 -25.16
C TRP A 277 11.80 24.00 -24.88
N GLU A 278 13.07 23.80 -25.22
CA GLU A 278 14.12 24.80 -25.05
C GLU A 278 14.79 25.07 -26.40
N ALA A 279 14.98 26.34 -26.74
CA ALA A 279 15.65 26.71 -27.98
C ALA A 279 17.11 26.26 -27.94
N VAL A 280 17.59 25.74 -29.06
CA VAL A 280 19.00 25.41 -29.26
C VAL A 280 19.69 26.69 -29.72
N GLU A 281 20.42 27.32 -28.80
CA GLU A 281 20.96 28.67 -28.99
C GLU A 281 22.34 28.71 -29.65
N GLU A 282 23.07 27.58 -29.70
CA GLU A 282 24.45 27.50 -30.17
C GLU A 282 24.64 26.34 -31.16
N TYR A 283 25.47 26.58 -32.18
CA TYR A 283 25.84 25.60 -33.20
C TYR A 283 27.35 25.57 -33.43
N THR A 284 27.86 24.39 -33.79
CA THR A 284 29.26 24.19 -34.14
C THR A 284 29.51 24.56 -35.60
N LEU A 285 30.57 25.32 -35.84
CA LEU A 285 31.08 25.66 -37.16
C LEU A 285 32.39 24.93 -37.40
N THR A 286 32.38 24.00 -38.35
CA THR A 286 33.56 23.26 -38.79
C THR A 286 34.12 23.88 -40.06
N TYR A 287 35.43 24.08 -40.12
CA TYR A 287 36.12 24.62 -41.29
C TYR A 287 37.10 23.57 -41.82
N ASP A 288 36.84 23.10 -43.04
CA ASP A 288 37.61 22.08 -43.72
C ASP A 288 38.49 22.74 -44.80
N PHE A 289 39.79 22.42 -44.79
CA PHE A 289 40.78 22.91 -45.75
C PHE A 289 41.41 21.77 -46.57
N GLY A 290 40.80 20.60 -46.59
CA GLY A 290 41.32 19.38 -47.20
C GLY A 290 42.60 18.91 -46.54
N GLU A 291 43.65 18.71 -47.34
CA GLU A 291 44.98 18.28 -46.86
C GLU A 291 45.90 19.47 -46.48
N LEU A 292 45.41 20.71 -46.55
CA LEU A 292 46.21 21.89 -46.22
C LEU A 292 46.42 22.00 -44.72
N GLU A 293 47.68 22.01 -44.29
CA GLU A 293 48.08 22.24 -42.90
C GLU A 293 48.56 23.69 -42.69
N GLY A 294 48.46 24.18 -41.45
CA GLY A 294 48.96 25.51 -41.09
C GLY A 294 48.07 26.69 -41.50
N VAL A 295 46.83 26.43 -41.89
CA VAL A 295 45.84 27.48 -42.20
C VAL A 295 45.45 28.23 -40.93
N ASP A 296 45.57 29.56 -40.95
CA ASP A 296 45.05 30.44 -39.92
C ASP A 296 43.62 30.89 -40.28
N ASN A 297 42.65 30.42 -39.49
CA ASN A 297 41.24 30.75 -39.67
C ASN A 297 40.75 31.65 -38.53
N PRO A 298 40.40 32.91 -38.82
CA PRO A 298 39.94 33.81 -37.78
C PRO A 298 38.47 33.58 -37.38
N ASN A 299 37.70 32.77 -38.11
CA ASN A 299 36.27 32.60 -37.81
C ASN A 299 36.03 31.73 -36.56
N PRO A 300 34.95 31.97 -35.78
CA PRO A 300 34.69 31.23 -34.55
C PRO A 300 34.27 29.78 -34.83
N ALA A 301 34.63 28.86 -33.93
CA ALA A 301 34.25 27.44 -34.04
C ALA A 301 32.81 27.16 -33.55
N THR A 302 32.17 28.13 -32.90
CA THR A 302 30.78 28.09 -32.44
C THR A 302 30.11 29.42 -32.71
N VAL A 303 28.80 29.42 -32.96
CA VAL A 303 28.01 30.64 -33.18
C VAL A 303 26.68 30.55 -32.44
N SER A 304 26.27 31.65 -31.81
CA SER A 304 24.92 31.77 -31.27
C SER A 304 23.94 32.21 -32.36
N ILE A 305 22.70 31.72 -32.33
CA ILE A 305 21.65 32.18 -33.25
C ILE A 305 21.38 33.69 -33.14
N HIS A 306 21.70 34.32 -32.01
CA HIS A 306 21.57 35.77 -31.82
C HIS A 306 22.70 36.59 -32.48
N GLU A 307 23.77 35.93 -32.94
CA GLU A 307 24.91 36.56 -33.63
C GLU A 307 24.79 36.44 -35.16
N LEU A 308 23.74 35.77 -35.65
CA LEU A 308 23.49 35.58 -37.07
C LEU A 308 22.72 36.76 -37.69
N PRO A 309 22.93 37.06 -38.99
CA PRO A 309 23.91 36.43 -39.88
C PRO A 309 25.36 36.83 -39.56
N LEU A 310 26.27 35.85 -39.58
CA LEU A 310 27.69 36.06 -39.27
C LEU A 310 28.49 36.28 -40.56
N ALA A 311 29.17 37.41 -40.69
CA ALA A 311 30.07 37.67 -41.80
C ALA A 311 31.36 36.84 -41.71
N LEU A 312 31.66 36.07 -42.75
CA LEU A 312 32.85 35.22 -42.81
C LEU A 312 34.06 36.05 -43.21
N ARG A 313 35.15 35.86 -42.47
CA ARG A 313 36.46 36.43 -42.76
C ARG A 313 37.31 35.45 -43.59
N PRO A 314 38.18 35.93 -44.48
CA PRO A 314 39.06 35.04 -45.24
C PRO A 314 40.04 34.32 -44.31
N ALA A 315 40.31 33.05 -44.59
CA ALA A 315 41.42 32.34 -43.97
C ALA A 315 42.75 32.71 -44.64
N THR A 316 43.87 32.46 -43.98
CA THR A 316 45.20 32.76 -44.51
C THR A 316 46.12 31.54 -44.45
N LEU A 317 46.92 31.37 -45.49
CA LEU A 317 47.94 30.31 -45.61
C LEU A 317 49.12 30.87 -46.42
N GLU A 318 50.34 30.72 -45.91
CA GLU A 318 51.54 31.25 -46.57
C GLU A 318 51.75 30.62 -47.96
N GLY A 319 51.95 31.46 -48.99
CA GLY A 319 52.14 31.01 -50.38
C GLY A 319 50.85 30.70 -51.15
N TYR A 320 49.69 31.00 -50.58
CA TYR A 320 48.38 30.76 -51.21
C TYR A 320 47.45 31.99 -51.09
N GLU A 321 46.66 32.23 -52.13
CA GLU A 321 45.57 33.20 -52.15
C GLU A 321 44.26 32.50 -51.76
N PHE A 322 43.54 33.06 -50.78
CA PHE A 322 42.22 32.57 -50.37
C PHE A 322 41.15 32.96 -51.38
N VAL A 323 40.49 31.96 -51.98
CA VAL A 323 39.49 32.15 -53.03
C VAL A 323 38.10 32.40 -52.46
N GLY A 324 37.74 31.71 -51.37
CA GLY A 324 36.41 31.84 -50.76
C GLY A 324 36.02 30.66 -49.87
N TRP A 325 34.91 30.83 -49.17
CA TRP A 325 34.24 29.77 -48.40
C TRP A 325 33.14 29.14 -49.24
N TYR A 326 32.97 27.84 -49.11
CA TYR A 326 31.98 27.05 -49.85
C TYR A 326 31.26 26.10 -48.89
N LEU A 327 30.06 25.64 -49.26
CA LEU A 327 29.28 24.65 -48.50
C LEU A 327 29.52 23.22 -48.99
N THR A 328 30.16 23.05 -50.16
CA THR A 328 30.56 21.73 -50.66
C THR A 328 32.07 21.58 -50.78
N ALA A 329 32.57 20.37 -50.51
CA ALA A 329 33.99 20.06 -50.56
C ALA A 329 34.61 20.16 -51.96
N ASP A 330 33.79 20.03 -53.01
CA ASP A 330 34.23 20.15 -54.41
C ASP A 330 34.17 21.58 -54.94
N PHE A 331 33.73 22.53 -54.12
CA PHE A 331 33.59 23.95 -54.46
C PHE A 331 32.71 24.18 -55.70
N SER A 332 31.67 23.36 -55.87
CA SER A 332 30.75 23.41 -57.02
C SER A 332 29.64 24.43 -56.84
N ASP A 333 29.40 24.88 -55.61
CA ASP A 333 28.48 25.93 -55.23
C ASP A 333 29.09 27.34 -55.36
N GLU A 334 28.26 28.37 -55.21
CA GLU A 334 28.75 29.75 -55.14
C GLU A 334 29.41 30.01 -53.78
N ALA A 335 30.49 30.79 -53.81
CA ALA A 335 31.19 31.14 -52.58
C ALA A 335 30.26 31.93 -51.64
N VAL A 336 30.21 31.50 -50.38
CA VAL A 336 29.45 32.16 -49.32
C VAL A 336 30.31 33.19 -48.60
N THR A 337 29.69 34.31 -48.24
CA THR A 337 30.34 35.40 -47.48
C THR A 337 29.75 35.60 -46.09
N THR A 338 28.63 34.93 -45.81
CA THR A 338 27.95 34.98 -44.52
C THR A 338 27.39 33.60 -44.18
N ILE A 339 27.28 33.31 -42.88
CA ILE A 339 26.42 32.25 -42.38
C ILE A 339 25.06 32.91 -42.15
N PRO A 340 23.98 32.46 -42.81
CA PRO A 340 22.68 33.09 -42.71
C PRO A 340 22.05 32.89 -41.32
N GLY A 341 21.01 33.66 -41.02
CA GLY A 341 20.07 33.29 -39.96
C GLY A 341 19.41 31.95 -40.24
N GLY A 342 18.68 31.41 -39.26
CA GLY A 342 17.94 30.16 -39.46
C GLY A 342 18.80 28.90 -39.41
N LEU A 343 19.99 28.99 -38.82
CA LEU A 343 20.85 27.84 -38.63
C LEU A 343 20.20 26.90 -37.61
N VAL A 344 19.87 25.69 -38.04
CA VAL A 344 19.18 24.67 -37.22
C VAL A 344 20.02 23.42 -36.97
N THR A 345 21.20 23.34 -37.57
CA THR A 345 22.18 22.25 -37.40
C THR A 345 23.60 22.82 -37.40
N ASP A 346 24.55 22.05 -36.90
CA ASP A 346 25.97 22.33 -37.12
C ASP A 346 26.28 22.48 -38.62
N LEU A 347 27.25 23.35 -38.94
CA LEU A 347 27.61 23.71 -40.32
C LEU A 347 29.08 23.40 -40.59
N THR A 348 29.36 22.81 -41.75
CA THR A 348 30.73 22.66 -42.26
C THR A 348 30.93 23.60 -43.46
N LEU A 349 32.01 24.38 -43.43
CA LEU A 349 32.45 25.25 -44.52
C LEU A 349 33.80 24.78 -45.07
N TYR A 350 33.99 24.87 -46.38
CA TYR A 350 35.20 24.46 -47.08
C TYR A 350 35.96 25.70 -47.57
N GLY A 351 37.20 25.86 -47.12
CA GLY A 351 38.07 26.97 -47.51
C GLY A 351 38.88 26.64 -48.75
N LYS A 352 38.70 27.38 -49.84
CA LYS A 352 39.43 27.18 -51.10
C LYS A 352 40.63 28.12 -51.20
N PHE A 353 41.77 27.56 -51.61
CA PHE A 353 43.01 28.30 -51.86
C PHE A 353 43.53 28.06 -53.29
N THR A 354 44.26 29.02 -53.84
CA THR A 354 45.08 28.86 -55.05
C THR A 354 46.52 29.23 -54.75
N ALA A 355 47.50 28.52 -55.29
CA ALA A 355 48.91 28.86 -55.08
C ALA A 355 49.23 30.24 -55.69
N GLU A 356 50.00 31.05 -54.98
CA GLU A 356 50.53 32.29 -55.54
C GLU A 356 51.52 31.97 -56.68
N PRO A 357 51.53 32.76 -57.78
CA PRO A 357 52.50 32.55 -58.85
C PRO A 357 53.93 32.77 -58.33
N GLU A 358 54.83 31.82 -58.62
CA GLU A 358 56.27 31.99 -58.36
C GLU A 358 56.79 33.21 -59.17
N GLU A 359 57.33 34.22 -58.46
CA GLU A 359 57.98 35.39 -59.08
C GLU A 359 59.33 35.07 -59.75
#